data_AF-V4AC76-F1
#
_entry.id   AF-V4AC76-F1
#
_cell.length_a   1.000
_cell.length_b   1.000
_cell.length_c   1.000
_cell.angle_alpha   90.00
_cell.angle_beta   90.00
_cell.angle_gamma   90.00
#
_symmetry.space_group_name_H-M   'P 1'
#
loop_
_entity.id
_entity.type
_entity.pdbx_description
1 polymer ?
#
loop_
_entity_poly.entity_id
_entity_poly.type
_entity_poly.pdbx_seq_one_letter_code
_entity_poly.pdbx_strand_id
1 'polypeptide(L)'
;MKIHIDNQVNGDDISGSVTCDNILNFFVDGQLEASSNDWKVGSPVSFSDTAHVLAFDCRDEGVIAGIRGSFSNGVVTDSSWRCSTSDDEGWKELGFDDSNWQDATIQTHSDWGNKPTSIASEAKWIWTAGDFTDRHVFCRRRLHPGTRLDLRLDQNDKPKPGEEPVNRVDAAALKHDILYRNKDITSRHEADKQMIIKLENIPNPTFKERIQRALIIKLLKAKMKMGMGIADEIHKKFRNLTD
;
A
#
# COMPACT_ATOMS: atom_id res chain seq x y z
N MET A 1 42.09 15.72 -9.17
CA MET A 1 41.17 15.74 -8.02
C MET A 1 39.77 15.48 -8.56
N LYS A 2 39.27 14.25 -8.39
CA LYS A 2 37.95 13.82 -8.91
C LYS A 2 36.89 14.40 -7.98
N ILE A 3 36.04 15.27 -8.50
CA ILE A 3 34.84 15.74 -7.81
C ILE A 3 33.83 14.61 -7.93
N HIS A 4 33.51 13.96 -6.80
CA HIS A 4 32.37 13.05 -6.69
C HIS A 4 31.12 13.92 -6.58
N ILE A 5 30.25 13.86 -7.57
CA ILE A 5 28.89 14.42 -7.48
C ILE A 5 28.02 13.26 -7.06
N ASP A 6 27.61 13.25 -5.80
CA ASP A 6 26.57 12.34 -5.32
C ASP A 6 25.23 12.82 -5.88
N ASN A 7 24.81 12.22 -7.00
CA ASN A 7 23.43 12.33 -7.48
C ASN A 7 22.54 11.48 -6.56
N GLN A 8 22.06 12.07 -5.46
CA GLN A 8 20.89 11.54 -4.77
C GLN A 8 19.65 11.81 -5.65
N VAL A 9 19.11 10.73 -6.20
CA VAL A 9 17.80 10.72 -6.86
C VAL A 9 16.75 10.75 -5.76
N ASN A 10 16.17 11.93 -5.47
CA ASN A 10 14.98 12.02 -4.61
C ASN A 10 13.81 11.35 -5.34
N GLY A 11 13.37 10.18 -4.87
CA GLY A 11 11.96 9.81 -5.01
C GLY A 11 11.13 10.80 -4.18
N ASP A 12 9.90 11.07 -4.57
CA ASP A 12 9.05 11.96 -3.78
C ASP A 12 8.76 11.27 -2.43
N ASP A 13 8.81 12.03 -1.33
CA ASP A 13 8.48 11.49 -0.01
C ASP A 13 6.96 11.46 0.19
N ILE A 14 6.46 10.35 0.74
CA ILE A 14 5.11 10.24 1.29
C ILE A 14 5.15 10.70 2.73
N SER A 15 4.42 11.77 3.02
CA SER A 15 4.18 12.24 4.38
C SER A 15 2.86 11.66 4.92
N GLY A 16 2.76 11.42 6.23
CA GLY A 16 1.53 11.00 6.86
C GLY A 16 1.45 11.36 8.33
N SER A 17 0.31 11.03 8.94
CA SER A 17 0.12 11.08 10.38
C SER A 17 -0.56 9.80 10.83
N VAL A 18 -0.04 9.19 11.90
CA VAL A 18 -0.45 7.88 12.40
C VAL A 18 -0.67 7.93 13.90
N THR A 19 -1.57 7.09 14.41
CA THR A 19 -1.85 6.98 15.84
C THR A 19 -2.39 5.60 16.21
N CYS A 20 -2.31 5.26 17.48
CA CYS A 20 -2.96 4.10 18.06
C CYS A 20 -3.32 4.38 19.53
N ASP A 21 -4.45 3.83 19.97
CA ASP A 21 -4.88 3.80 21.38
C ASP A 21 -4.53 2.40 21.94
N ASN A 22 -3.49 2.22 22.77
CA ASN A 22 -2.70 3.22 23.51
C ASN A 22 -1.26 3.42 23.02
N ILE A 23 -0.51 2.34 22.80
CA ILE A 23 0.93 2.38 22.50
C ILE A 23 1.14 1.98 21.05
N LEU A 24 1.62 2.94 20.27
CA LEU A 24 1.95 2.81 18.86
C LEU A 24 3.44 2.50 18.66
N ASN A 25 3.72 1.51 17.81
CA ASN A 25 4.91 1.48 16.95
C ASN A 25 4.47 1.38 15.49
N PHE A 26 4.98 2.25 14.63
CA PHE A 26 4.68 2.28 13.20
C PHE A 26 5.95 1.99 12.39
N PHE A 27 5.81 1.10 11.42
CA PHE A 27 6.91 0.63 10.60
C PHE A 27 6.64 0.84 9.11
N VAL A 28 7.71 1.09 8.36
CA VAL A 28 7.74 1.12 6.90
C VAL A 28 8.82 0.16 6.42
N ASP A 29 8.44 -0.82 5.61
CA ASP A 29 9.35 -1.85 5.10
C ASP A 29 10.24 -2.47 6.21
N GLY A 30 9.65 -2.74 7.38
CA GLY A 30 10.32 -3.31 8.56
C GLY A 30 11.06 -2.30 9.46
N GLN A 31 11.29 -1.06 9.01
CA GLN A 31 11.97 -0.01 9.79
C GLN A 31 10.99 0.77 10.65
N LEU A 32 11.37 1.05 11.91
CA LEU A 32 10.54 1.83 12.83
C LEU A 32 10.62 3.32 12.47
N GLU A 33 9.48 3.90 12.12
CA GLU A 33 9.37 5.32 11.70
C GLU A 33 8.74 6.21 12.78
N ALA A 34 7.85 5.64 13.61
CA ALA A 34 7.26 6.38 14.72
C ALA A 34 6.91 5.46 15.89
N SER A 35 7.00 6.03 17.09
CA SER A 35 6.48 5.43 18.31
C SER A 35 5.76 6.50 19.14
N SER A 36 4.63 6.16 19.76
CA SER A 36 3.86 7.10 20.58
C SER A 36 3.05 6.35 21.64
N ASN A 37 2.70 7.04 22.71
CA ASN A 37 1.76 6.57 23.73
C ASN A 37 0.58 7.55 23.93
N ASP A 38 0.40 8.51 23.03
CA ASP A 38 -0.69 9.49 23.07
C ASP A 38 -1.51 9.42 21.79
N TRP A 39 -2.65 8.73 21.86
CA TRP A 39 -3.56 8.58 20.72
C TRP A 39 -4.21 9.90 20.28
N LYS A 40 -4.22 10.92 21.16
CA LYS A 40 -4.85 12.21 20.89
C LYS A 40 -4.01 13.07 19.96
N VAL A 41 -2.74 12.70 19.75
CA VAL A 41 -1.78 13.39 18.90
C VAL A 41 -1.29 12.41 17.84
N GLY A 42 -1.52 12.72 16.57
CA GLY A 42 -1.00 11.90 15.49
C GLY A 42 0.50 12.12 15.33
N SER A 43 1.28 11.05 15.31
CA SER A 43 2.71 11.07 15.04
C SER A 43 2.95 11.34 13.56
N PRO A 44 3.72 12.38 13.19
CA PRO A 44 4.09 12.62 11.80
C PRO A 44 5.09 11.56 11.34
N VAL A 45 4.96 11.12 10.08
CA VAL A 45 5.87 10.17 9.43
C VAL A 45 6.19 10.65 8.02
N SER A 46 7.38 10.32 7.52
CA SER A 46 7.80 10.60 6.15
C SER A 46 8.66 9.45 5.64
N PHE A 47 8.31 8.89 4.49
CA PHE A 47 9.02 7.75 3.91
C PHE A 47 8.97 7.81 2.39
N SER A 48 9.90 7.11 1.72
CA SER A 48 9.97 7.12 0.25
C SER A 48 8.68 6.59 -0.39
N ASP A 49 8.24 7.22 -1.49
CA ASP A 49 7.21 6.70 -2.40
C ASP A 49 7.46 5.28 -2.93
N THR A 50 8.68 4.77 -2.79
CA THR A 50 9.06 3.40 -3.15
C THR A 50 8.80 2.37 -2.05
N ALA A 51 8.23 2.78 -0.92
CA ALA A 51 7.86 1.87 0.17
C ALA A 51 6.81 0.85 -0.27
N HIS A 52 6.86 -0.34 0.32
CA HIS A 52 6.00 -1.47 -0.07
C HIS A 52 4.98 -1.81 1.00
N VAL A 53 5.36 -1.75 2.27
CA VAL A 53 4.54 -2.18 3.41
C VAL A 53 4.53 -1.11 4.48
N LEU A 54 3.33 -0.79 4.93
CA LEU A 54 3.08 -0.07 6.17
C LEU A 54 2.62 -1.06 7.23
N ALA A 55 3.10 -0.90 8.45
CA ALA A 55 2.80 -1.81 9.55
C ALA A 55 2.57 -1.03 10.86
N PHE A 56 1.50 -1.39 11.58
CA PHE A 56 1.16 -0.91 12.89
C PHE A 56 1.31 -2.05 13.89
N ASP A 57 1.99 -1.77 14.98
CA ASP A 57 1.97 -2.53 16.22
C ASP A 57 1.29 -1.63 17.25
N CYS A 58 0.13 -2.07 17.73
CA CYS A 58 -0.68 -1.31 18.67
C CYS A 58 -1.01 -2.16 19.89
N ARG A 59 -0.61 -1.67 21.06
CA ARG A 59 -0.97 -2.26 22.34
C ARG A 59 -2.00 -1.40 23.06
N ASP A 60 -3.11 -2.02 23.42
CA ASP A 60 -4.13 -1.48 24.29
C ASP A 60 -3.77 -1.73 25.76
N GLU A 61 -3.74 -0.66 26.54
CA GLU A 61 -3.60 -0.68 27.99
C GLU A 61 -4.89 -0.23 28.70
N GLY A 62 -5.95 0.04 27.93
CA GLY A 62 -7.21 0.61 28.38
C GLY A 62 -8.38 -0.36 28.24
N VAL A 63 -9.44 0.15 27.62
CA VAL A 63 -10.70 -0.58 27.36
C VAL A 63 -11.00 -0.55 25.88
N ILE A 64 -10.90 0.64 25.28
CA ILE A 64 -11.15 0.88 23.86
C ILE A 64 -9.81 1.03 23.15
N ALA A 65 -9.68 0.36 22.01
CA ALA A 65 -8.45 0.32 21.23
C ALA A 65 -8.73 0.60 19.76
N GLY A 66 -7.74 1.16 19.08
CA GLY A 66 -7.88 1.45 17.65
C GLY A 66 -6.61 1.99 17.04
N ILE A 67 -6.45 1.73 15.75
CA ILE A 67 -5.40 2.25 14.89
C ILE A 67 -6.01 3.24 13.90
N ARG A 68 -5.35 4.37 13.66
CA ARG A 68 -5.80 5.33 12.64
C ARG A 68 -4.62 6.01 11.96
N GLY A 69 -4.72 6.24 10.66
CA GLY A 69 -3.64 6.85 9.88
C GLY A 69 -4.08 7.34 8.51
N SER A 70 -3.41 8.38 8.02
CA SER A 70 -3.60 8.92 6.67
C SER A 70 -2.28 9.39 6.07
N PHE A 71 -2.12 9.20 4.76
CA PHE A 71 -0.87 9.45 4.04
C PHE A 71 -1.13 10.29 2.78
N SER A 72 -0.11 11.03 2.32
CA SER A 72 -0.22 11.98 1.19
C SER A 72 -0.49 11.31 -0.15
N ASN A 73 -0.17 10.02 -0.30
CA ASN A 73 -0.52 9.19 -1.47
C ASN A 73 -1.98 8.69 -1.46
N GLY A 74 -2.81 9.21 -0.55
CA GLY A 74 -4.23 8.86 -0.45
C GLY A 74 -4.52 7.56 0.28
N VAL A 75 -3.50 6.84 0.77
CA VAL A 75 -3.71 5.69 1.66
C VAL A 75 -4.25 6.18 2.99
N VAL A 76 -5.27 5.48 3.49
CA VAL A 76 -5.88 5.72 4.80
C VAL A 76 -6.12 4.39 5.49
N THR A 77 -6.25 4.41 6.81
CA THR A 77 -6.76 3.25 7.55
C THR A 77 -8.24 3.02 7.23
N ASP A 78 -8.54 1.84 6.71
CA ASP A 78 -9.88 1.38 6.34
C ASP A 78 -9.93 -0.16 6.42
N SER A 79 -11.04 -0.77 5.98
CA SER A 79 -11.20 -2.23 6.02
C SER A 79 -10.28 -3.01 5.06
N SER A 80 -9.47 -2.34 4.23
CA SER A 80 -8.52 -3.01 3.33
C SER A 80 -7.17 -3.37 3.99
N TRP A 81 -7.00 -3.01 5.26
CA TRP A 81 -5.87 -3.40 6.08
C TRP A 81 -6.03 -4.84 6.57
N ARG A 82 -4.91 -5.57 6.69
CA ARG A 82 -4.88 -6.93 7.26
C ARG A 82 -4.42 -6.84 8.70
N CYS A 83 -5.12 -7.48 9.62
CA CYS A 83 -4.81 -7.42 11.05
C CYS A 83 -4.77 -8.81 11.71
N SER A 84 -3.97 -8.93 12.76
CA SER A 84 -3.81 -10.15 13.57
C SER A 84 -3.45 -9.79 15.01
N THR A 85 -3.68 -10.71 15.92
CA THR A 85 -3.19 -10.67 17.31
C THR A 85 -1.90 -11.46 17.51
N SER A 86 -1.35 -12.05 16.44
CA SER A 86 -0.13 -12.87 16.48
C SER A 86 1.10 -12.05 16.10
N ASP A 87 2.11 -12.03 16.99
CA ASP A 87 3.43 -11.43 16.75
C ASP A 87 4.33 -12.41 15.99
N ASP A 88 3.93 -12.75 14.77
CA ASP A 88 4.67 -13.70 13.94
C ASP A 88 6.02 -13.09 13.50
N GLU A 89 7.09 -13.88 13.52
CA GLU A 89 8.40 -13.38 13.13
C GLU A 89 8.39 -12.77 11.71
N GLY A 90 8.89 -11.53 11.61
CA GLY A 90 8.97 -10.82 10.33
C GLY A 90 7.65 -10.21 9.83
N TRP A 91 6.57 -10.17 10.62
CA TRP A 91 5.25 -9.68 10.17
C TRP A 91 5.25 -8.29 9.50
N LYS A 92 6.14 -7.40 9.94
CA LYS A 92 6.34 -6.05 9.40
C LYS A 92 7.14 -5.97 8.10
N GLU A 93 7.84 -7.06 7.73
CA GLU A 93 8.68 -7.12 6.55
C GLU A 93 7.86 -7.31 5.27
N LEU A 94 8.43 -6.91 4.13
CA LEU A 94 7.82 -7.11 2.81
C LEU A 94 7.45 -8.58 2.55
N GLY A 95 8.37 -9.49 2.91
CA GLY A 95 8.28 -10.93 2.65
C GLY A 95 7.29 -11.70 3.51
N PHE A 96 6.56 -11.06 4.42
CA PHE A 96 5.62 -11.78 5.30
C PHE A 96 4.30 -12.12 4.60
N ASP A 97 3.90 -13.39 4.63
CA ASP A 97 2.59 -13.85 4.13
C ASP A 97 1.48 -13.59 5.16
N ASP A 98 0.58 -12.66 4.83
CA ASP A 98 -0.55 -12.23 5.65
C ASP A 98 -1.89 -12.74 5.11
N SER A 99 -1.88 -13.73 4.23
CA SER A 99 -3.10 -14.32 3.68
C SER A 99 -4.05 -14.88 4.75
N ASN A 100 -3.49 -15.34 5.87
CA ASN A 100 -4.25 -15.85 7.02
C ASN A 100 -4.73 -14.75 7.99
N TRP A 101 -4.28 -13.51 7.82
CA TRP A 101 -4.74 -12.39 8.65
C TRP A 101 -6.14 -11.96 8.19
N GLN A 102 -6.97 -11.60 9.15
CA GLN A 102 -8.32 -11.08 8.87
C GLN A 102 -8.24 -9.67 8.29
N ASP A 103 -9.26 -9.29 7.51
CA ASP A 103 -9.44 -7.88 7.16
C ASP A 103 -9.78 -7.07 8.42
N ALA A 104 -9.38 -5.81 8.42
CA ALA A 104 -9.59 -4.89 9.52
C ALA A 104 -11.08 -4.60 9.73
N THR A 105 -11.49 -4.58 11.00
CA THR A 105 -12.83 -4.15 11.40
C THR A 105 -12.83 -2.65 11.66
N ILE A 106 -13.81 -1.93 11.12
CA ILE A 106 -14.00 -0.49 11.38
C ILE A 106 -14.62 -0.33 12.75
N GLN A 107 -13.94 0.41 13.62
CA GLN A 107 -14.41 0.73 14.95
C GLN A 107 -15.33 1.95 14.93
N THR A 108 -16.40 1.90 15.74
CA THR A 108 -17.44 2.94 15.80
C THR A 108 -17.57 3.59 17.18
N HIS A 109 -16.58 3.40 18.06
CA HIS A 109 -16.57 4.02 19.38
C HIS A 109 -16.53 5.55 19.27
N SER A 110 -17.32 6.24 20.10
CA SER A 110 -17.44 7.70 20.08
C SER A 110 -16.34 8.41 20.89
N ASP A 111 -15.61 7.67 21.72
CA ASP A 111 -14.69 8.16 22.74
C ASP A 111 -13.50 8.94 22.17
N TRP A 112 -13.09 8.63 20.94
CA TRP A 112 -12.02 9.36 20.25
C TRP A 112 -12.45 10.73 19.73
N GLY A 113 -13.75 10.97 19.58
CA GLY A 113 -14.29 12.20 19.01
C GLY A 113 -13.68 12.53 17.64
N ASN A 114 -13.17 13.75 17.49
CA ASN A 114 -12.53 14.24 16.26
C ASN A 114 -10.98 14.17 16.30
N LYS A 115 -10.42 13.46 17.27
CA LYS A 115 -8.96 13.39 17.47
C LYS A 115 -8.34 12.15 16.78
N PRO A 116 -7.05 12.20 16.46
CA PRO A 116 -6.26 13.43 16.29
C PRO A 116 -6.73 14.20 15.04
N THR A 117 -6.60 15.54 15.07
CA THR A 117 -6.99 16.41 13.95
C THR A 117 -5.96 16.44 12.81
N SER A 118 -4.76 15.90 13.04
CA SER A 118 -3.71 15.76 12.02
C SER A 118 -3.98 14.62 11.04
N ILE A 119 -4.96 13.76 11.31
CA ILE A 119 -5.30 12.62 10.48
C ILE A 119 -6.61 12.90 9.72
N ALA A 120 -6.57 12.68 8.41
CA ALA A 120 -7.68 12.96 7.50
C ALA A 120 -8.98 12.27 7.95
N SER A 121 -10.13 12.94 7.77
CA SER A 121 -11.44 12.46 8.25
C SER A 121 -11.93 11.20 7.52
N GLU A 122 -11.36 10.91 6.35
CA GLU A 122 -11.56 9.70 5.58
C GLU A 122 -10.99 8.46 6.28
N ALA A 123 -9.92 8.62 7.06
CA ALA A 123 -9.30 7.53 7.80
C ALA A 123 -10.22 7.05 8.94
N LYS A 124 -10.42 5.74 9.01
CA LYS A 124 -11.22 5.05 10.02
C LYS A 124 -10.34 4.55 11.15
N TRP A 125 -10.89 4.54 12.35
CA TRP A 125 -10.36 3.72 13.42
C TRP A 125 -10.57 2.26 13.05
N ILE A 126 -9.49 1.49 13.04
CA ILE A 126 -9.49 0.09 12.67
C ILE A 126 -8.94 -0.78 13.79
N TRP A 127 -9.40 -2.02 13.86
CA TRP A 127 -8.93 -3.03 14.80
C TRP A 127 -9.17 -4.44 14.25
N THR A 128 -8.98 -5.46 15.07
CA THR A 128 -9.47 -6.83 14.85
C THR A 128 -10.94 -6.96 15.28
N ALA A 129 -11.59 -8.06 14.87
CA ALA A 129 -12.97 -8.35 15.25
C ALA A 129 -13.17 -8.66 16.76
N GLY A 130 -12.09 -8.88 17.52
CA GLY A 130 -12.17 -9.09 18.97
C GLY A 130 -12.51 -7.82 19.75
N ASP A 131 -12.38 -6.64 19.13
CA ASP A 131 -12.73 -5.36 19.75
C ASP A 131 -12.11 -5.22 21.16
N PHE A 132 -12.93 -5.13 22.21
CA PHE A 132 -12.52 -5.04 23.61
C PHE A 132 -11.67 -6.22 24.15
N THR A 133 -11.62 -7.35 23.45
CA THR A 133 -10.87 -8.53 23.92
C THR A 133 -9.41 -8.52 23.50
N ASP A 134 -9.10 -7.87 22.39
CA ASP A 134 -7.79 -7.96 21.75
C ASP A 134 -6.92 -6.82 22.25
N ARG A 135 -5.87 -7.16 23.01
CA ARG A 135 -5.01 -6.19 23.70
C ARG A 135 -3.77 -5.79 22.93
N HIS A 136 -3.40 -6.56 21.93
CA HIS A 136 -2.20 -6.33 21.13
C HIS A 136 -2.51 -6.75 19.70
N VAL A 137 -2.51 -5.78 18.79
CA VAL A 137 -2.89 -5.97 17.40
C VAL A 137 -1.81 -5.45 16.49
N PHE A 138 -1.53 -6.25 15.48
CA PHE A 138 -0.64 -5.96 14.39
C PHE A 138 -1.49 -5.77 13.14
N CYS A 139 -1.34 -4.64 12.44
CA CYS A 139 -2.03 -4.39 11.19
C CYS A 139 -1.04 -4.01 10.11
N ARG A 140 -1.20 -4.51 8.89
CA ARG A 140 -0.35 -4.18 7.75
C ARG A 140 -1.13 -3.88 6.49
N ARG A 141 -0.52 -3.04 5.65
CA ARG A 141 -1.04 -2.65 4.34
C ARG A 141 0.09 -2.63 3.33
N ARG A 142 -0.15 -3.26 2.18
CA ARG A 142 0.71 -3.12 1.02
C ARG A 142 0.30 -1.89 0.22
N LEU A 143 1.27 -1.04 -0.09
CA LEU A 143 1.05 0.24 -0.80
C LEU A 143 0.94 0.06 -2.31
N HIS A 144 1.71 -0.87 -2.84
CA HIS A 144 1.67 -1.21 -4.25
C HIS A 144 0.79 -2.45 -4.41
N PRO A 145 -0.03 -2.54 -5.49
CA PRO A 145 -0.69 -3.78 -5.89
C PRO A 145 0.29 -4.90 -6.21
N GLY A 146 1.60 -4.62 -6.10
CA GLY A 146 2.74 -5.50 -6.16
C GLY A 146 2.30 -6.89 -5.79
N THR A 147 1.91 -7.60 -6.84
CA THR A 147 1.75 -9.04 -6.85
C THR A 147 2.98 -9.52 -6.10
N ARG A 148 2.83 -10.26 -5.00
CA ARG A 148 3.95 -10.72 -4.17
C ARG A 148 4.89 -11.53 -5.03
N LEU A 149 5.74 -10.91 -5.84
CA LEU A 149 6.46 -11.61 -6.88
C LEU A 149 7.46 -12.58 -6.23
N ASP A 150 7.87 -12.32 -5.00
CA ASP A 150 8.61 -13.21 -4.12
C ASP A 150 7.83 -14.48 -3.71
N LEU A 151 6.51 -14.38 -3.48
CA LEU A 151 5.66 -15.54 -3.22
C LEU A 151 5.12 -16.19 -4.49
N ARG A 152 4.83 -15.39 -5.49
CA ARG A 152 4.13 -15.75 -6.71
C ARG A 152 5.08 -16.21 -7.78
N LEU A 153 6.33 -15.76 -7.77
CA LEU A 153 7.35 -16.23 -8.70
C LEU A 153 8.38 -17.12 -8.01
N ASP A 154 8.99 -17.99 -8.79
CA ASP A 154 10.20 -18.71 -8.43
C ASP A 154 11.46 -17.84 -8.60
N GLN A 155 12.62 -18.44 -8.34
CA GLN A 155 13.94 -17.79 -8.49
C GLN A 155 14.28 -17.35 -9.93
N ASN A 156 13.49 -17.72 -10.93
CA ASN A 156 13.67 -17.36 -12.34
C ASN A 156 12.57 -16.41 -12.85
N ASP A 157 11.86 -15.73 -11.93
CA ASP A 157 10.74 -14.85 -12.23
C ASP A 157 9.56 -15.55 -12.96
N LYS A 158 9.39 -16.86 -12.74
CA LYS A 158 8.25 -17.61 -13.28
C LYS A 158 7.16 -17.81 -12.24
N PRO A 159 5.86 -17.64 -12.59
CA PRO A 159 4.77 -17.93 -11.68
C PRO A 159 4.83 -19.34 -11.09
N LYS A 160 4.62 -19.46 -9.78
CA LYS A 160 4.37 -20.74 -9.11
C LYS A 160 3.01 -21.31 -9.54
N PRO A 161 2.78 -22.63 -9.38
CA PRO A 161 1.51 -23.25 -9.75
C PRO A 161 0.31 -22.59 -9.05
N GLY A 162 -0.72 -22.21 -9.81
CA GLY A 162 -1.92 -21.52 -9.32
C GLY A 162 -1.82 -19.99 -9.29
N GLU A 163 -0.63 -19.44 -9.51
CA GLU A 163 -0.37 -17.99 -9.57
C GLU A 163 -0.19 -17.48 -11.01
N GLU A 164 -0.45 -18.35 -12.00
CA GLU A 164 -0.36 -17.99 -13.40
C GLU A 164 -1.36 -16.88 -13.75
N PRO A 165 -0.98 -15.95 -14.63
CA PRO A 165 -1.91 -14.93 -15.11
C PRO A 165 -3.19 -15.54 -15.68
N VAL A 166 -4.34 -15.12 -15.16
CA VAL A 166 -5.66 -15.63 -15.60
C VAL A 166 -5.97 -15.16 -17.02
N ASN A 167 -5.47 -14.00 -17.41
CA ASN A 167 -5.62 -13.46 -18.75
C ASN A 167 -4.39 -12.65 -19.20
N ARG A 168 -4.46 -12.09 -20.42
CA ARG A 168 -3.35 -11.36 -21.05
C ARG A 168 -3.08 -10.00 -20.40
N VAL A 169 -4.10 -9.35 -19.85
CA VAL A 169 -3.95 -8.11 -19.08
C VAL A 169 -3.20 -8.41 -17.78
N ASP A 170 -3.55 -9.48 -17.09
CA ASP A 170 -2.85 -9.92 -15.88
C ASP A 170 -1.39 -10.30 -16.19
N ALA A 171 -1.12 -10.92 -17.34
CA ALA A 171 0.24 -11.26 -17.76
C ALA A 171 1.07 -10.01 -18.08
N ALA A 172 0.43 -8.99 -18.66
CA ALA A 172 1.05 -7.70 -18.90
C ALA A 172 1.36 -6.97 -17.58
N ALA A 173 0.44 -7.03 -16.62
CA ALA A 173 0.62 -6.47 -15.28
C ALA A 173 1.73 -7.18 -14.50
N LEU A 174 1.76 -8.52 -14.50
CA LEU A 174 2.82 -9.29 -13.86
C LEU A 174 4.21 -8.93 -14.42
N LYS A 175 4.34 -8.82 -15.74
CA LYS A 175 5.63 -8.42 -16.34
C LYS A 175 5.96 -6.95 -16.08
N HIS A 176 4.96 -6.07 -15.96
CA HIS A 176 5.19 -4.69 -15.53
C HIS A 176 5.73 -4.66 -14.10
N ASP A 177 5.10 -5.36 -13.17
CA ASP A 177 5.53 -5.47 -11.78
C ASP A 177 6.98 -6.00 -11.67
N ILE A 178 7.36 -7.02 -12.45
CA ILE A 178 8.73 -7.56 -12.48
C ILE A 178 9.74 -6.48 -12.91
N LEU A 179 9.43 -5.74 -13.98
CA LEU A 179 10.30 -4.66 -14.48
C LEU A 179 10.34 -3.48 -13.50
N TYR A 180 9.25 -3.22 -12.79
CA TYR A 180 9.11 -2.13 -11.83
C TYR A 180 9.95 -2.33 -10.55
N ARG A 181 10.45 -3.55 -10.30
CA ARG A 181 11.43 -3.82 -9.22
C ARG A 181 12.71 -2.99 -9.37
N ASN A 182 13.06 -2.58 -10.58
CA ASN A 182 14.21 -1.71 -10.78
C ASN A 182 13.90 -0.29 -10.28
N LYS A 183 14.75 0.22 -9.38
CA LYS A 183 14.59 1.54 -8.75
C LYS A 183 14.99 2.72 -9.66
N ASP A 184 15.59 2.44 -10.82
CA ASP A 184 15.95 3.49 -11.79
C ASP A 184 14.70 4.10 -12.47
N ILE A 185 14.62 5.43 -12.46
CA ILE A 185 13.50 6.19 -13.01
C ILE A 185 13.33 5.97 -14.52
N THR A 186 14.44 5.77 -15.25
CA THR A 186 14.42 5.52 -16.70
C THR A 186 13.79 4.15 -16.98
N SER A 187 14.19 3.16 -16.19
CA SER A 187 13.68 1.79 -16.24
C SER A 187 12.18 1.72 -15.88
N ARG A 188 11.71 2.54 -14.93
CA ARG A 188 10.28 2.65 -14.58
C ARG A 188 9.45 3.27 -15.71
N HIS A 189 9.93 4.35 -16.32
CA HIS A 189 9.26 4.94 -17.48
C HIS A 189 9.22 3.97 -18.67
N GLU A 190 10.28 3.18 -18.83
CA GLU A 190 10.32 2.14 -19.85
C GLU A 190 9.33 1.01 -19.55
N ALA A 191 9.22 0.59 -18.29
CA ALA A 191 8.20 -0.37 -17.86
C ALA A 191 6.78 0.13 -18.17
N ASP A 192 6.47 1.39 -17.82
CA ASP A 192 5.18 2.03 -18.09
C ASP A 192 4.88 2.08 -19.61
N LYS A 193 5.86 2.44 -20.44
CA LYS A 193 5.75 2.40 -21.91
C LYS A 193 5.48 1.00 -22.42
N GLN A 194 6.24 0.01 -21.96
CA GLN A 194 6.09 -1.38 -22.38
C GLN A 194 4.72 -1.96 -21.99
N MET A 195 4.18 -1.59 -20.83
CA MET A 195 2.85 -2.00 -20.41
C MET A 195 1.78 -1.42 -21.34
N ILE A 196 1.85 -0.12 -21.67
CA ILE A 196 0.93 0.51 -22.63
C ILE A 196 0.99 -0.23 -23.98
N ILE A 197 2.20 -0.40 -24.53
CA ILE A 197 2.40 -1.05 -25.84
C ILE A 197 1.80 -2.46 -25.85
N LYS A 198 2.03 -3.26 -24.80
CA LYS A 198 1.46 -4.60 -24.72
C LYS A 198 -0.05 -4.60 -24.67
N LEU A 199 -0.64 -3.73 -23.85
CA LEU A 199 -2.09 -3.64 -23.68
C LEU A 199 -2.79 -3.19 -24.97
N GLU A 200 -2.18 -2.25 -25.71
CA GLU A 200 -2.68 -1.78 -27.00
C GLU A 200 -2.63 -2.88 -28.07
N ASN A 201 -1.56 -3.67 -28.08
CA ASN A 201 -1.32 -4.74 -29.06
C ASN A 201 -2.01 -6.08 -28.75
N ILE A 202 -2.87 -6.17 -27.74
CA ILE A 202 -3.68 -7.37 -27.48
C ILE A 202 -4.65 -7.59 -28.66
N PRO A 203 -4.52 -8.70 -29.44
CA PRO A 203 -5.40 -8.96 -30.57
C PRO A 203 -6.77 -9.45 -30.08
N ASN A 204 -7.85 -8.95 -30.70
CA ASN A 204 -9.23 -9.35 -30.42
C ASN A 204 -9.54 -9.46 -28.91
N PRO A 205 -9.44 -8.36 -28.14
CA PRO A 205 -9.65 -8.37 -26.70
C PRO A 205 -11.12 -8.65 -26.36
N THR A 206 -11.33 -9.47 -25.32
CA THR A 206 -12.67 -9.70 -24.75
C THR A 206 -13.25 -8.40 -24.17
N PHE A 207 -14.56 -8.35 -23.90
CA PHE A 207 -15.18 -7.18 -23.31
C PHE A 207 -14.54 -6.76 -21.98
N LYS A 208 -14.22 -7.74 -21.11
CA LYS A 208 -13.52 -7.50 -19.84
C LYS A 208 -12.11 -6.93 -20.06
N GLU A 209 -11.32 -7.53 -20.95
CA GLU A 209 -9.97 -7.05 -21.28
C GLU A 209 -10.00 -5.64 -21.89
N ARG A 210 -11.01 -5.31 -22.70
CA ARG A 210 -11.19 -3.97 -23.30
C ARG A 210 -11.38 -2.89 -22.24
N ILE A 211 -12.18 -3.17 -21.21
CA ILE A 211 -12.41 -2.24 -20.11
C ILE A 211 -11.12 -2.11 -19.31
N GLN A 212 -10.59 -3.21 -18.78
CA GLN A 212 -9.41 -3.22 -17.91
C GLN A 212 -8.21 -2.52 -18.56
N ARG A 213 -7.89 -2.88 -19.81
CA ARG A 213 -6.77 -2.26 -20.53
C ARG A 213 -6.97 -0.77 -20.74
N ALA A 214 -8.20 -0.32 -21.01
CA ALA A 214 -8.49 1.09 -21.24
C ALA A 214 -8.26 1.92 -19.96
N LEU A 215 -8.62 1.37 -18.79
CA LEU A 215 -8.37 2.04 -17.50
C LEU A 215 -6.87 2.16 -17.24
N ILE A 216 -6.14 1.06 -17.40
CA ILE A 216 -4.70 0.99 -17.15
C ILE A 216 -3.94 1.92 -18.11
N ILE A 217 -4.23 1.86 -19.42
CA ILE A 217 -3.58 2.74 -20.42
C ILE A 217 -3.83 4.21 -20.09
N LYS A 218 -5.06 4.57 -19.69
CA LYS A 218 -5.40 5.94 -19.31
C LYS A 218 -4.58 6.41 -18.11
N LEU A 219 -4.45 5.57 -17.07
CA LEU A 219 -3.66 5.85 -15.87
C LEU A 219 -2.17 6.04 -16.20
N LEU A 220 -1.58 5.11 -16.96
CA LEU A 220 -0.17 5.17 -17.33
C LEU A 220 0.15 6.36 -18.22
N LYS A 221 -0.71 6.67 -19.21
CA LYS A 221 -0.55 7.87 -20.06
C LYS A 221 -0.67 9.16 -19.24
N ALA A 222 -1.56 9.20 -18.26
CA ALA A 222 -1.68 10.34 -17.34
C ALA A 222 -0.39 10.50 -16.50
N LYS A 223 0.12 9.40 -15.94
CA LYS A 223 1.37 9.36 -15.16
C LYS A 223 2.57 9.87 -15.99
N MET A 224 2.71 9.40 -17.23
CA MET A 224 3.79 9.83 -18.13
C MET A 224 3.67 11.30 -18.57
N LYS A 225 2.45 11.83 -18.71
CA LYS A 225 2.22 13.19 -19.22
C LYS A 225 2.39 14.27 -18.15
N MET A 226 2.17 13.94 -16.88
CA MET A 226 1.92 14.97 -15.86
C MET A 226 2.91 14.98 -14.69
N GLY A 227 3.90 14.08 -14.65
CA GLY A 227 4.80 14.01 -13.50
C GLY A 227 4.02 13.62 -12.25
N MET A 228 3.87 12.31 -12.02
CA MET A 228 3.33 11.61 -10.84
C MET A 228 1.98 12.02 -10.20
N GLY A 229 1.46 13.24 -10.32
CA GLY A 229 0.40 13.75 -9.42
C GLY A 229 -1.08 13.53 -9.80
N ILE A 230 -1.43 12.88 -10.92
CA ILE A 230 -2.86 12.78 -11.36
C ILE A 230 -3.40 11.34 -11.38
N ALA A 231 -2.56 10.33 -11.16
CA ALA A 231 -3.02 8.93 -11.11
C ALA A 231 -4.05 8.72 -9.99
N ASP A 232 -3.89 9.41 -8.86
CA ASP A 232 -4.70 9.26 -7.65
C ASP A 232 -6.14 9.77 -7.83
N GLU A 233 -6.35 10.87 -8.54
CA GLU A 233 -7.68 11.40 -8.85
C GLU A 233 -8.50 10.47 -9.75
N ILE A 234 -7.81 9.81 -10.69
CA ILE A 234 -8.44 8.88 -11.62
C ILE A 234 -8.77 7.56 -10.91
N HIS A 235 -7.89 7.08 -10.01
CA HIS A 235 -8.15 5.89 -9.18
C HIS A 235 -9.38 6.08 -8.28
N LYS A 236 -9.52 7.28 -7.67
CA LYS A 236 -10.70 7.68 -6.87
C LYS A 236 -11.98 7.68 -7.69
N LYS A 237 -11.92 8.15 -8.95
CA LYS A 237 -13.08 8.17 -9.86
C LYS A 237 -13.48 6.79 -10.37
N PHE A 238 -12.56 5.83 -10.38
CA PHE A 238 -12.82 4.44 -10.80
C PHE A 238 -13.53 3.60 -9.74
N ARG A 239 -13.21 3.80 -8.44
CA ARG A 239 -13.90 3.13 -7.34
C ARG A 239 -15.42 3.35 -7.37
N ASN A 240 -15.84 4.55 -7.79
CA ASN A 240 -17.25 4.94 -7.88
C ASN A 240 -17.98 4.45 -9.15
N LEU A 241 -17.30 3.77 -10.09
CA LEU A 241 -17.88 3.26 -11.34
C LEU A 241 -18.08 1.74 -11.33
N THR A 242 -17.60 1.06 -10.29
CA THR A 242 -17.70 -0.40 -10.11
C THR A 242 -18.65 -0.79 -8.97
N ASP A 243 -19.24 0.18 -8.30
CA ASP A 243 -20.45 0.06 -7.46
C ASP A 243 -21.71 0.35 -8.32
#